data_AF-A0A395YGA1-F1
#
_entry.id   AF-A0A395YGA1-F1
#
_cell.length_a   1.000
_cell.length_b   1.000
_cell.length_c   1.000
_cell.angle_alpha   90.00
_cell.angle_beta   90.00
_cell.angle_gamma   90.00
#
_symmetry.space_group_name_H-M   'P 1'
#
loop_
_entity.id
_entity.type
_entity.pdbx_description
1 polymer ?
#
loop_
_entity_poly.entity_id
_entity_poly.type
_entity_poly.pdbx_seq_one_letter_code
_entity_poly.pdbx_strand_id
1 'polypeptide(L)'
;MIENSLTKIYDGLFELRDSMDQMIRQLQDVQKVLDTTGYWLGYVQDDNCEFEAAAVRIMLNYLKELETKMIENETQIGLMENAAEAIKDKVKHK
;
A
#
# COMPACT_ATOMS: atom_id res chain seq x y z
N MET A 1 -15.50 -25.08 -16.92
CA MET A 1 -14.58 -24.09 -17.54
C MET A 1 -14.60 -22.76 -16.78
N ILE A 2 -15.76 -22.18 -16.49
CA ILE A 2 -15.91 -20.90 -15.76
C ILE A 2 -15.35 -20.99 -14.33
N GLU A 3 -15.57 -22.09 -13.61
CA GLU A 3 -15.05 -22.28 -12.25
C GLU A 3 -13.52 -22.22 -12.18
N ASN A 4 -12.80 -22.87 -13.11
CA ASN A 4 -11.33 -22.81 -13.16
C ASN A 4 -10.79 -21.40 -13.47
N SER A 5 -11.53 -20.59 -14.23
CA SER A 5 -11.15 -19.20 -14.51
C SER A 5 -11.40 -18.31 -13.30
N LEU A 6 -12.50 -18.52 -12.57
CA LEU A 6 -12.79 -17.78 -11.34
C LEU A 6 -11.75 -18.09 -10.26
N THR A 7 -11.43 -19.36 -10.02
CA THR A 7 -10.40 -19.74 -9.02
C THR A 7 -9.06 -19.05 -9.29
N LYS A 8 -8.59 -19.01 -10.53
CA LYS A 8 -7.35 -18.30 -10.88
C LYS A 8 -7.41 -16.80 -10.65
N ILE A 9 -8.59 -16.19 -10.83
CA ILE A 9 -8.80 -14.77 -10.54
C ILE A 9 -8.71 -14.54 -9.02
N TYR A 10 -9.29 -15.41 -8.20
CA TYR A 10 -9.15 -15.31 -6.74
C TYR A 10 -7.72 -15.46 -6.27
N ASP A 11 -7.03 -16.50 -6.73
CA ASP A 11 -5.65 -16.74 -6.32
C ASP A 11 -4.78 -15.52 -6.65
N GLY A 12 -4.95 -14.95 -7.85
CA GLY A 12 -4.24 -13.74 -8.27
C GLY A 12 -4.62 -12.47 -7.48
N LEU A 13 -5.89 -12.30 -7.10
CA LEU A 13 -6.32 -11.18 -6.26
C LEU A 13 -5.73 -11.29 -4.84
N PHE A 14 -5.69 -12.50 -4.30
CA PHE A 14 -5.15 -12.75 -2.96
C PHE A 14 -3.63 -12.50 -2.92
N GLU A 15 -2.89 -13.00 -3.92
CA GLU A 15 -1.45 -12.72 -4.07
C GLU A 15 -1.17 -11.22 -4.23
N LEU A 16 -2.01 -10.52 -5.00
CA LEU A 16 -1.88 -9.08 -5.18
C LEU A 16 -2.12 -8.33 -3.86
N ARG A 17 -3.16 -8.69 -3.10
CA ARG A 17 -3.44 -8.09 -1.79
C ARG A 17 -2.27 -8.32 -0.83
N ASP A 18 -1.79 -9.55 -0.71
CA ASP A 18 -0.68 -9.88 0.19
C ASP A 18 0.62 -9.14 -0.18
N SER A 19 0.90 -8.99 -1.48
CA SER A 19 2.01 -8.17 -1.97
C SER A 19 1.84 -6.69 -1.61
N MET A 20 0.61 -6.18 -1.66
CA MET A 20 0.31 -4.80 -1.31
C MET A 20 0.45 -4.54 0.19
N ASP A 21 -0.03 -5.46 1.04
CA ASP A 21 0.18 -5.41 2.49
C ASP A 21 1.67 -5.34 2.85
N GLN A 22 2.49 -6.14 2.16
CA GLN A 22 3.94 -6.14 2.37
C GLN A 22 4.55 -4.79 2.00
N MET A 23 4.16 -4.22 0.88
CA MET A 23 4.63 -2.91 0.45
C MET A 23 4.17 -1.78 1.39
N ILE A 24 2.94 -1.82 1.91
CA ILE A 24 2.47 -0.86 2.93
C ILE A 24 3.37 -0.90 4.17
N ARG A 25 3.68 -2.09 4.69
CA ARG A 25 4.60 -2.24 5.83
C ARG A 25 6.00 -1.68 5.55
N GLN A 26 6.53 -1.92 4.35
CA GLN A 26 7.81 -1.37 3.93
C GLN A 26 7.79 0.17 3.87
N LEU A 27 6.71 0.77 3.36
CA LEU A 27 6.56 2.22 3.32
C LEU A 27 6.50 2.80 4.73
N GLN A 28 5.79 2.17 5.66
CA GLN A 28 5.75 2.57 7.07
C GLN A 28 7.13 2.54 7.72
N ASP A 29 7.95 1.54 7.41
CA ASP A 29 9.32 1.46 7.94
C ASP A 29 10.24 2.54 7.34
N VAL A 30 10.11 2.83 6.04
CA VAL A 30 10.84 3.95 5.42
C VAL A 30 10.41 5.29 6.01
N GLN A 31 9.11 5.50 6.23
CA GLN A 31 8.60 6.71 6.89
C GLN A 31 9.21 6.89 8.29
N LYS A 32 9.28 5.84 9.12
CA LYS A 32 9.91 5.92 10.45
C LYS A 32 11.38 6.33 10.39
N VAL A 33 12.13 5.81 9.41
CA VAL A 33 13.55 6.16 9.20
C VAL A 33 13.67 7.63 8.80
N LEU A 34 12.81 8.09 7.89
CA LEU A 34 12.80 9.49 7.46
C LEU A 34 12.37 10.45 8.56
N ASP A 35 11.37 10.09 9.38
CA ASP A 35 10.96 10.88 10.55
C ASP A 35 12.13 11.04 11.53
N THR A 36 12.84 9.94 11.80
CA THR A 36 14.03 9.95 12.66
C THR A 36 15.13 10.84 12.06
N THR A 37 15.37 10.73 10.75
CA THR A 37 16.40 11.51 10.03
C THR A 37 16.05 12.99 10.01
N GLY A 38 14.79 13.34 9.76
CA GLY A 38 14.29 14.72 9.78
C GLY A 38 14.39 15.34 11.18
N TYR A 39 14.12 14.55 12.23
CA TYR A 39 14.35 14.97 13.60
C TYR A 39 15.82 15.27 13.86
N TRP A 40 16.74 14.36 13.51
CA TRP A 40 18.18 14.57 13.67
C TRP A 40 18.70 15.80 12.92
N LEU A 41 18.27 16.01 11.67
CA LEU A 41 18.63 17.19 10.88
C LEU A 41 18.13 18.49 11.54
N GLY A 42 16.98 18.46 12.20
CA GLY A 42 16.47 19.61 12.96
C GLY A 42 17.31 19.99 14.20
N TYR A 43 18.13 19.09 14.72
CA TYR A 43 19.05 19.36 15.84
C TYR A 43 20.42 19.87 15.39
N VAL A 44 20.80 19.67 14.12
CA VAL A 44 22.07 20.15 13.58
C VAL A 44 21.86 21.59 13.09
N GLN A 45 22.28 22.56 13.90
CA GLN A 45 22.25 24.00 13.57
C GLN A 45 23.36 24.36 12.59
N ASP A 46 23.24 23.94 11.33
CA ASP A 46 24.09 24.41 10.25
C ASP A 46 23.19 24.88 9.10
N ASP A 47 23.44 26.07 8.56
CA ASP A 47 22.55 26.75 7.57
C ASP A 47 22.31 25.91 6.31
N ASN A 48 23.18 24.93 6.03
CA ASN A 48 22.99 23.99 4.93
C ASN A 48 21.87 22.98 5.21
N CYS A 49 21.69 22.52 6.45
CA CYS A 49 20.78 21.42 6.83
C CYS A 49 19.27 21.72 6.65
N GLU A 50 18.88 22.99 6.44
CA GLU A 50 17.48 23.35 6.18
C GLU A 50 16.97 22.75 4.85
N PHE A 51 17.84 22.66 3.83
CA PHE A 51 17.49 22.07 2.54
C PHE A 51 17.32 20.55 2.63
N GLU A 52 18.22 19.84 3.33
CA GLU A 52 18.11 18.41 3.56
C GLU A 52 16.87 18.09 4.42
N ALA A 53 16.56 18.90 5.43
CA ALA A 53 15.35 18.73 6.23
C ALA A 53 14.07 18.94 5.39
N ALA A 54 14.05 19.91 4.47
CA ALA A 54 12.95 20.10 3.55
C ALA A 54 12.79 18.94 2.56
N ALA A 55 13.88 18.40 2.02
CA ALA A 55 13.85 17.23 1.14
C ALA A 55 13.29 15.99 1.85
N VAL A 56 13.69 15.76 3.10
CA VAL A 56 13.15 14.67 3.94
C VAL A 56 11.65 14.82 4.16
N ARG A 57 11.16 16.05 4.43
CA ARG A 57 9.72 16.31 4.57
C ARG A 57 8.93 16.05 3.29
N ILE A 58 9.48 16.41 2.12
CA ILE A 58 8.86 16.12 0.83
C ILE A 58 8.78 14.62 0.58
N MET A 59 9.87 13.88 0.82
CA MET A 59 9.89 12.43 0.69
C MET A 59 8.88 11.75 1.63
N LEU A 60 8.77 12.22 2.87
CA LEU A 60 7.80 11.71 3.84
C LEU A 60 6.36 11.92 3.34
N ASN A 61 6.03 13.10 2.81
CA ASN A 61 4.70 13.38 2.27
C ASN A 61 4.38 12.48 1.07
N TYR A 62 5.33 12.28 0.16
CA TYR A 62 5.16 11.38 -0.98
C TYR A 62 4.89 9.94 -0.54
N LEU A 63 5.60 9.45 0.47
CA LEU A 63 5.38 8.10 1.00
C LEU A 63 4.02 7.96 1.68
N LYS A 64 3.52 8.99 2.37
CA LYS A 64 2.17 9.01 2.96
C LYS A 64 1.08 8.93 1.91
N GLU A 65 1.23 9.68 0.81
CA GLU A 65 0.31 9.60 -0.33
C GLU A 65 0.33 8.23 -1.00
N LEU A 66 1.51 7.64 -1.14
CA LEU A 66 1.67 6.31 -1.73
C LEU A 66 1.02 5.24 -0.84
N GLU A 67 1.28 5.26 0.46
CA GLU A 67 0.64 4.38 1.44
C GLU A 67 -0.90 4.50 1.39
N THR A 68 -1.41 5.74 1.33
CA THR A 68 -2.86 5.99 1.22
C THR A 68 -3.45 5.31 -0.02
N LYS A 69 -2.84 5.50 -1.20
CA LYS A 69 -3.31 4.86 -2.44
C LYS A 69 -3.23 3.34 -2.38
N MET A 70 -2.24 2.79 -1.67
CA MET A 70 -2.12 1.35 -1.50
C MET A 70 -3.24 0.78 -0.63
N ILE A 71 -3.60 1.45 0.46
CA ILE A 71 -4.74 1.07 1.30
C ILE A 71 -6.06 1.14 0.51
N GLU A 72 -6.24 2.18 -0.31
CA GLU A 72 -7.41 2.30 -1.20
C GLU A 72 -7.51 1.15 -2.19
N ASN A 73 -6.38 0.80 -2.82
CA ASN A 73 -6.31 -0.31 -3.76
C ASN A 73 -6.59 -1.67 -3.08
N GLU A 74 -6.08 -1.89 -1.87
CA GLU A 74 -6.36 -3.10 -1.07
C GLU A 74 -7.87 -3.22 -0.79
N THR A 75 -8.50 -2.10 -0.43
CA THR A 75 -9.95 -2.02 -0.23
C THR A 75 -10.71 -2.35 -1.53
N GLN A 76 -10.29 -1.83 -2.68
CA GLN A 76 -10.90 -2.14 -3.97
C GLN A 76 -10.76 -3.62 -4.34
N ILE A 77 -9.60 -4.23 -4.09
CA ILE A 77 -9.38 -5.66 -4.29
C ILE A 77 -10.35 -6.47 -3.44
N GLY A 78 -10.51 -6.15 -2.15
CA GLY A 78 -11.49 -6.82 -1.28
C GLY A 78 -12.93 -6.70 -1.80
N LEU A 79 -13.32 -5.57 -2.38
CA LEU A 79 -14.62 -5.42 -3.03
C LEU A 79 -14.77 -6.32 -4.28
N MET A 80 -13.71 -6.46 -5.08
CA MET A 80 -13.70 -7.36 -6.24
C MET A 80 -13.77 -8.84 -5.82
N GLU A 81 -13.06 -9.23 -4.77
CA GLU A 81 -13.12 -10.58 -4.19
C GLU A 81 -14.56 -10.91 -3.74
N ASN A 82 -15.22 -9.99 -3.03
CA ASN A 82 -16.61 -10.15 -2.59
C ASN A 82 -17.60 -10.25 -3.75
N ALA A 83 -17.43 -9.42 -4.79
CA ALA A 83 -18.27 -9.45 -5.98
C ALA A 83 -18.10 -10.75 -6.78
N ALA A 84 -16.87 -11.26 -6.88
CA ALA A 84 -16.60 -12.55 -7.48
C ALA A 84 -17.31 -13.68 -6.72
N GLU A 85 -17.36 -13.63 -5.38
CA GLU A 85 -17.95 -14.73 -4.58
C GLU A 85 -19.45 -14.76 -4.74
N ALA A 86 -20.09 -13.58 -4.75
CA ALA A 86 -21.51 -13.46 -5.04
C ALA A 86 -21.88 -13.99 -6.43
N ILE A 87 -21.00 -13.86 -7.44
CA ILE A 87 -21.23 -14.42 -8.78
C ILE A 87 -21.09 -15.95 -8.74
N LYS A 88 -20.05 -16.46 -8.10
CA LYS A 88 -19.79 -17.90 -7.97
C LYS A 88 -20.96 -18.62 -7.29
N ASP A 89 -21.51 -18.06 -6.21
CA ASP A 89 -22.68 -18.61 -5.52
C ASP A 89 -23.93 -18.63 -6.41
N LYS A 90 -24.17 -17.55 -7.16
CA LYS A 90 -25.29 -17.48 -8.12
C LYS A 90 -25.17 -18.49 -9.26
N VAL A 91 -23.95 -18.85 -9.67
CA VAL A 91 -23.71 -19.87 -10.70
C VAL A 91 -23.90 -21.28 -10.14
N LYS A 92 -23.55 -21.54 -8.87
CA LYS A 92 -23.77 -22.85 -8.23
C LYS A 92 -25.23 -23.18 -7.95
N HIS A 93 -26.08 -22.16 -7.80
CA HIS A 93 -27.52 -22.31 -7.53
C HIS A 93 -28.42 -22.20 -8.79
N LYS A 94 -27.83 -22.27 -9.99
CA LYS A 94 -28.52 -22.35 -11.28
C LYS A 94 -28.38 -23.74 -11.87
#